data_AF-A0A3D4CKC9-F1
#
_entry.id   AF-A0A3D4CKC9-F1
#
_cell.length_a   1.000
_cell.length_b   1.000
_cell.length_c   1.000
_cell.angle_alpha   90.00
_cell.angle_beta   90.00
_cell.angle_gamma   90.00
#
_symmetry.space_group_name_H-M   'P 1'
#
loop_
_entity.id
_entity.type
_entity.pdbx_description
1 polymer ?
#
loop_
_entity_poly.entity_id
_entity_poly.type
_entity_poly.pdbx_seq_one_letter_code
_entity_poly.pdbx_strand_id
1 'polypeptide(L)'
;MDISLCAIDFKTMTLQWAGANNPLWIVRNVELEMLNDESKNEYSKFNTQNLKLIEIKPDKQPIGKVENPQPFTTHTIELQKGDSIYLFTDGFADQFGGPKGKKFKYKPFKELLLSIQDKSMDEQKQIIEQTFINWKGDLEQVDDVCVIGVKV
;
A
#
# COMPACT_ATOMS: atom_id res chain seq x y z
N MET A 1 12.29 -10.17 11.01
CA MET A 1 11.17 -10.52 10.12
C MET A 1 10.23 -9.35 10.10
N ASP A 2 9.72 -9.00 8.92
CA ASP A 2 8.84 -7.86 8.75
C ASP A 2 7.39 -8.34 8.68
N ILE A 3 6.45 -7.52 9.14
CA ILE A 3 5.03 -7.87 9.12
C ILE A 3 4.19 -6.63 8.90
N SER A 4 3.03 -6.82 8.28
CA SER A 4 1.94 -5.85 8.28
C SER A 4 0.67 -6.63 8.58
N LEU A 5 0.05 -6.37 9.74
CA LEU A 5 -1.08 -7.16 10.25
C LEU A 5 -2.28 -6.27 10.45
N CYS A 6 -3.44 -6.68 9.90
CA CYS A 6 -4.68 -5.93 10.03
C CYS A 6 -5.85 -6.84 10.44
N ALA A 7 -6.79 -6.28 11.19
CA ALA A 7 -8.08 -6.89 11.52
C ALA A 7 -9.20 -5.87 11.27
N ILE A 8 -10.21 -6.27 10.50
CA ILE A 8 -11.37 -5.44 10.17
C ILE A 8 -12.60 -5.95 10.92
N ASP A 9 -13.24 -5.08 11.70
CA ASP A 9 -14.59 -5.31 12.19
C ASP A 9 -15.60 -4.77 11.18
N PHE A 10 -16.25 -5.67 10.43
CA PHE A 10 -17.23 -5.31 9.41
C PHE A 10 -18.55 -4.76 9.97
N LYS A 11 -18.81 -4.84 11.28
CA LYS A 11 -20.01 -4.25 11.89
C LYS A 11 -19.80 -2.76 12.17
N THR A 12 -18.62 -2.42 12.68
CA THR A 12 -18.26 -1.05 13.05
C THR A 12 -17.44 -0.34 11.97
N MET A 13 -17.02 -1.07 10.93
CA MET A 13 -16.11 -0.60 9.88
C MET A 13 -14.81 -0.01 10.45
N THR A 14 -14.32 -0.62 11.53
CA THR A 14 -13.08 -0.22 12.18
C THR A 14 -11.95 -1.18 11.81
N LEU A 15 -10.82 -0.62 11.38
CA LEU A 15 -9.59 -1.35 11.13
C LEU A 15 -8.62 -1.17 12.29
N GLN A 16 -8.12 -2.29 12.82
CA GLN A 16 -6.96 -2.31 13.71
C GLN A 16 -5.75 -2.79 12.92
N TRP A 17 -4.65 -2.05 13.00
CA TRP A 17 -3.42 -2.39 12.28
C TRP A 17 -2.17 -2.16 13.11
N ALA A 18 -1.19 -3.04 12.96
CA ALA A 18 0.17 -2.87 13.47
C ALA A 18 1.18 -3.39 12.44
N GLY A 19 2.34 -2.73 12.33
CA GLY A 19 3.36 -3.07 11.34
C GLY A 19 4.78 -3.02 11.89
N ALA A 20 5.60 -3.96 11.42
CA ALA A 20 7.04 -4.01 11.60
C ALA A 20 7.70 -3.81 10.24
N ASN A 21 8.36 -2.66 10.04
CA ASN A 21 9.02 -2.19 8.82
C ASN A 21 8.16 -2.00 7.55
N ASN A 22 7.08 -2.78 7.37
CA ASN A 22 6.17 -2.67 6.23
C ASN A 22 4.91 -1.84 6.56
N PRO A 23 4.57 -0.82 5.76
CA PRO A 23 3.44 0.06 6.04
C PRO A 23 2.08 -0.57 5.70
N LEU A 24 1.02 0.16 6.04
CA LEU A 24 -0.32 0.00 5.49
C LEU A 24 -0.63 1.18 4.58
N TRP A 25 -1.15 0.90 3.40
CA TRP A 25 -1.68 1.95 2.52
C TRP A 25 -3.20 1.85 2.40
N ILE A 26 -3.86 3.00 2.44
CA ILE A 26 -5.30 3.14 2.20
C ILE A 26 -5.49 4.12 1.06
N VAL A 27 -6.23 3.72 0.03
CA VAL A 27 -6.69 4.62 -1.02
C VAL A 27 -8.15 4.95 -0.77
N ARG A 28 -8.43 6.25 -0.62
CA ARG A 28 -9.74 6.80 -0.24
C ARG A 28 -10.20 7.82 -1.25
N ASN A 29 -11.48 7.78 -1.61
CA ASN A 29 -12.12 8.83 -2.38
C ASN A 29 -12.43 10.02 -1.45
N VAL A 30 -12.03 11.22 -1.87
CA VAL A 30 -12.19 12.45 -1.07
C VAL A 30 -12.93 13.53 -1.86
N GLU A 31 -13.72 14.34 -1.17
CA GLU A 31 -14.31 15.54 -1.75
C GLU A 31 -13.26 16.65 -1.89
N LEU A 32 -13.35 17.46 -2.95
CA LEU A 32 -12.37 18.50 -3.30
C LEU A 32 -12.12 19.51 -2.17
N GLU A 33 -13.15 19.77 -1.35
CA GLU A 33 -13.10 20.79 -0.29
C GLU A 33 -12.21 20.38 0.90
N MET A 34 -11.88 19.08 1.03
CA MET A 34 -11.03 18.54 2.10
C MET A 34 -9.53 18.49 1.73
N LEU A 35 -9.14 19.01 0.56
CA LEU A 35 -7.77 18.89 0.03
C LEU A 35 -6.78 19.97 0.51
N ASN A 36 -7.21 20.87 1.41
CA ASN A 36 -6.39 22.01 1.87
C ASN A 36 -5.36 21.67 2.97
N ASP A 37 -5.18 20.40 3.32
CA ASP A 37 -4.21 19.97 4.33
C ASP A 37 -2.90 19.50 3.69
N GLU A 38 -1.88 20.38 3.74
CA GLU A 38 -0.53 20.24 3.17
C GLU A 38 0.35 19.17 3.86
N SER A 39 -0.23 18.32 4.72
CA SER A 39 0.50 17.27 5.42
C SER A 39 0.81 16.06 4.52
N LYS A 40 1.91 16.11 3.76
CA LYS A 40 2.72 14.98 3.21
C LYS A 40 1.98 13.77 2.60
N ASN A 41 0.72 13.89 2.19
CA ASN A 41 -0.04 12.82 1.55
C ASN A 41 0.07 12.93 0.03
N GLU A 42 0.14 11.79 -0.66
CA GLU A 42 0.19 11.76 -2.13
C GLU A 42 -1.24 11.84 -2.67
N TYR A 43 -1.54 12.92 -3.40
CA TYR A 43 -2.83 13.20 -4.02
C TYR A 43 -2.74 13.02 -5.53
N SER A 44 -3.82 12.52 -6.12
CA SER A 44 -3.92 12.39 -7.57
C SER A 44 -5.37 12.52 -8.04
N LYS A 45 -5.54 13.09 -9.23
CA LYS A 45 -6.84 13.24 -9.86
C LYS A 45 -6.92 12.27 -11.03
N PHE A 46 -7.82 11.29 -10.94
CA PHE A 46 -8.03 10.28 -11.97
C PHE A 46 -9.51 10.27 -12.38
N ASN A 47 -9.80 10.39 -13.68
CA ASN A 47 -11.12 10.12 -14.28
C ASN A 47 -12.33 10.52 -13.42
N THR A 48 -12.42 11.81 -13.04
CA THR A 48 -13.49 12.44 -12.23
C THR A 48 -13.55 12.11 -10.73
N GLN A 49 -12.65 11.28 -10.20
CA GLN A 49 -12.53 10.99 -8.77
C GLN A 49 -11.27 11.65 -8.19
N ASN A 50 -11.38 12.17 -6.96
CA ASN A 50 -10.22 12.64 -6.22
C ASN A 50 -9.82 11.54 -5.26
N LEU A 51 -8.60 11.03 -5.44
CA LEU A 51 -8.09 9.94 -4.65
C LEU A 51 -6.95 10.45 -3.79
N LYS A 52 -6.99 10.06 -2.52
CA LYS A 52 -5.93 10.29 -1.55
C LYS A 52 -5.34 8.94 -1.16
N LEU A 53 -4.02 8.82 -1.25
CA LEU A 53 -3.31 7.71 -0.63
C LEU A 53 -2.83 8.13 0.77
N ILE A 54 -3.24 7.35 1.76
CA ILE A 54 -2.88 7.51 3.16
C ILE A 54 -1.91 6.40 3.51
N GLU A 55 -0.71 6.75 3.97
CA GLU A 55 0.30 5.81 4.45
C GLU A 55 0.34 5.82 5.98
N ILE A 56 -0.01 4.70 6.59
CA ILE A 56 0.20 4.49 8.02
C ILE A 56 1.58 3.84 8.19
N LYS A 57 2.46 4.56 8.90
CA LYS A 57 3.85 4.14 9.07
C LYS A 57 3.97 3.04 10.11
N PRO A 58 4.82 2.02 9.86
CA PRO A 58 5.09 0.96 10.82
C PRO A 58 6.09 1.44 11.88
N ASP A 59 6.23 0.64 12.93
CA ASP A 59 7.38 0.76 13.79
C ASP A 59 8.62 0.26 13.04
N LYS A 60 9.70 1.06 13.10
CA LYS A 60 10.98 0.76 12.44
C LYS A 60 11.81 -0.23 13.25
N GLN A 61 11.25 -1.41 13.47
CA GLN A 61 11.92 -2.53 14.09
C GLN A 61 11.35 -3.83 13.52
N PRO A 62 12.20 -4.86 13.30
CA PRO A 62 11.72 -6.18 12.90
C PRO A 62 11.10 -6.94 14.08
N ILE A 63 10.27 -7.93 13.77
CA ILE A 63 9.94 -9.00 14.70
C ILE A 63 11.16 -9.90 14.89
N GLY A 64 11.50 -10.18 16.15
CA GLY A 64 12.55 -11.09 16.56
C GLY A 64 13.52 -10.45 17.55
N LYS A 65 14.80 -10.85 17.46
CA LYS A 65 15.86 -10.34 18.34
C LYS A 65 16.31 -8.96 17.87
N VAL A 66 15.97 -7.94 18.66
CA VAL A 66 16.46 -6.56 18.50
C VAL A 66 17.08 -6.09 19.80
N GLU A 67 18.06 -5.20 19.70
CA GLU A 67 18.58 -4.48 20.85
C GLU A 67 17.53 -3.47 21.31
N ASN A 68 17.11 -3.55 22.58
CA ASN A 68 16.09 -2.67 23.19
C ASN A 68 14.73 -2.67 22.45
N PRO A 69 14.02 -3.83 22.40
CA PRO A 69 12.71 -3.92 21.73
C PRO A 69 11.72 -2.91 22.31
N GLN A 70 11.04 -2.18 21.42
CA GLN A 70 9.90 -1.35 21.81
C GLN A 70 8.60 -2.11 21.59
N PRO A 71 7.53 -1.84 22.35
CA PRO A 71 6.20 -2.33 22.02
C PRO A 71 5.77 -1.83 20.64
N PHE A 72 5.09 -2.69 19.86
CA PHE A 72 4.50 -2.27 18.60
C PHE A 72 3.24 -1.41 18.83
N THR A 73 3.08 -0.38 18.01
CA THR A 73 1.94 0.53 18.04
C THR A 73 0.77 -0.07 17.27
N THR A 74 -0.38 -0.22 17.94
CA THR A 74 -1.65 -0.56 17.26
C THR A 74 -2.37 0.73 16.89
N HIS A 75 -2.63 0.91 15.60
CA HIS A 75 -3.42 1.99 15.05
C HIS A 75 -4.87 1.54 14.88
N THR A 76 -5.81 2.41 15.24
CA THR A 76 -7.25 2.22 14.98
C THR A 76 -7.67 3.25 13.93
N ILE A 77 -8.23 2.77 12.82
CA ILE A 77 -8.65 3.59 11.69
C ILE A 77 -10.13 3.34 11.40
N GLU A 78 -10.92 4.40 11.31
CA GLU A 78 -12.30 4.32 10.81
C GLU A 78 -12.28 4.25 9.27
N LEU A 79 -12.84 3.15 8.74
CA LEU A 79 -12.94 2.93 7.30
C LEU A 79 -14.19 3.59 6.73
N GLN A 80 -14.06 4.10 5.51
CA GLN A 80 -15.16 4.66 4.74
C GLN A 80 -15.53 3.69 3.62
N LYS A 81 -16.82 3.68 3.25
CA LYS A 81 -17.28 2.86 2.12
C LYS A 81 -16.52 3.23 0.85
N GLY A 82 -15.99 2.23 0.16
CA GLY A 82 -15.19 2.38 -1.05
C GLY A 82 -13.68 2.49 -0.80
N ASP A 83 -13.22 2.52 0.46
CA ASP A 83 -11.79 2.46 0.76
C ASP A 83 -11.17 1.16 0.24
N SER A 84 -9.97 1.28 -0.33
CA SER A 84 -9.15 0.14 -0.69
C SER A 84 -7.90 0.11 0.20
N ILE A 85 -7.68 -1.03 0.86
CA ILE A 85 -6.61 -1.27 1.83
C ILE A 85 -5.57 -2.19 1.19
N TYR A 86 -4.29 -1.84 1.30
CA TYR A 86 -3.18 -2.62 0.74
C TYR A 86 -2.11 -2.90 1.80
N LEU A 87 -1.75 -4.18 1.90
CA LEU A 87 -0.59 -4.67 2.64
C LEU A 87 0.34 -5.36 1.65
N PHE A 88 1.65 -5.17 1.78
CA PHE A 88 2.61 -5.72 0.83
C PHE A 88 3.99 -5.91 1.46
N THR A 89 4.80 -6.74 0.81
CA THR A 89 6.24 -6.82 1.07
C THR A 89 7.01 -5.81 0.21
N ASP A 90 8.23 -5.50 0.61
CA ASP A 90 9.14 -4.58 -0.10
C ASP A 90 9.62 -5.14 -1.45
N GLY A 91 9.61 -6.47 -1.64
CA GLY A 91 10.02 -7.14 -2.87
C GLY A 91 9.39 -6.56 -4.15
N PHE A 92 8.13 -6.07 -4.11
CA PHE A 92 7.51 -5.41 -5.27
C PHE A 92 8.27 -4.13 -5.66
N ALA A 93 8.56 -3.28 -4.67
CA ALA A 93 9.24 -2.00 -4.89
C ALA A 93 10.74 -2.19 -5.16
N ASP A 94 11.34 -3.24 -4.60
CA ASP A 94 12.76 -3.52 -4.72
C ASP A 94 13.14 -4.27 -6.01
N GLN A 95 12.15 -4.76 -6.75
CA GLN A 95 12.36 -5.41 -8.04
C GLN A 95 13.09 -4.51 -9.05
N PHE A 96 14.20 -5.03 -9.58
CA PHE A 96 14.93 -4.42 -10.69
C PHE A 96 14.25 -4.71 -12.03
N GLY A 97 14.24 -3.71 -12.91
CA GLY A 97 13.48 -3.79 -14.15
C GLY A 97 13.61 -2.58 -15.08
N GLY A 98 12.80 -2.62 -16.12
CA GLY A 98 12.69 -1.57 -17.14
C GLY A 98 13.95 -1.40 -18.00
N PRO A 99 13.93 -0.45 -18.96
CA PRO A 99 14.99 -0.28 -19.95
C PRO A 99 16.37 0.08 -19.39
N LYS A 100 16.43 0.49 -18.11
CA LYS A 100 17.64 0.92 -17.42
C LYS A 100 18.02 0.01 -16.24
N GLY A 101 17.32 -1.11 -16.05
CA GLY A 101 17.58 -2.05 -14.95
C GLY A 101 17.55 -1.38 -13.57
N LYS A 102 16.52 -0.59 -13.27
CA LYS A 102 16.38 0.14 -12.01
C LYS A 102 15.33 -0.52 -11.11
N LYS A 103 15.43 -0.30 -9.79
CA LYS A 103 14.36 -0.64 -8.84
C LYS A 103 13.04 0.05 -9.24
N PHE A 104 11.91 -0.63 -9.04
CA PHE A 104 10.58 -0.08 -9.28
C PHE A 104 10.30 1.13 -8.37
N LYS A 105 10.53 0.97 -7.07
CA LYS A 105 10.29 1.93 -5.97
C LYS A 105 8.81 2.13 -5.62
N TYR A 106 8.58 2.67 -4.42
CA TYR A 106 7.24 2.91 -3.88
C TYR A 106 6.45 4.00 -4.61
N LYS A 107 7.11 5.05 -5.13
CA LYS A 107 6.40 6.15 -5.80
C LYS A 107 5.56 5.67 -7.00
N PRO A 108 6.11 4.96 -8.01
CA PRO A 108 5.29 4.44 -9.10
C PRO A 108 4.29 3.37 -8.63
N PHE A 109 4.56 2.68 -7.52
CA PHE A 109 3.58 1.74 -6.95
C PHE A 109 2.35 2.46 -6.40
N LYS A 110 2.55 3.56 -5.67
CA LYS A 110 1.47 4.44 -5.22
C LYS A 110 0.67 5.00 -6.39
N GLU A 111 1.36 5.51 -7.42
CA GLU A 111 0.74 6.02 -8.64
C GLU A 111 -0.08 4.94 -9.36
N LEU A 112 0.45 3.72 -9.47
CA LEU A 112 -0.27 2.57 -10.01
C LEU A 112 -1.56 2.29 -9.25
N LEU A 113 -1.47 2.13 -7.92
CA LEU A 113 -2.63 1.82 -7.07
C LEU A 113 -3.70 2.91 -7.20
N LEU A 114 -3.31 4.18 -7.19
CA LEU A 114 -4.25 5.28 -7.38
C LEU A 114 -4.93 5.22 -8.77
N SER A 115 -4.21 4.83 -9.83
CA SER A 115 -4.74 4.79 -11.20
C SER A 115 -5.77 3.70 -11.48
N ILE A 116 -5.86 2.66 -10.64
CA ILE A 116 -6.67 1.45 -10.89
C ILE A 116 -7.91 1.35 -9.99
N GLN A 117 -8.25 2.40 -9.24
CA GLN A 117 -9.34 2.34 -8.25
C GLN A 117 -10.75 2.23 -8.82
N ASP A 118 -10.92 2.54 -10.11
CA ASP A 118 -12.18 2.33 -10.85
C ASP A 118 -12.40 0.86 -11.23
N LYS A 119 -11.40 0.00 -11.05
CA LYS A 119 -11.44 -1.43 -11.37
C LYS A 119 -11.89 -2.28 -10.19
N SER A 120 -12.43 -3.47 -10.49
CA SER A 120 -12.70 -4.51 -9.49
C SER A 120 -11.40 -5.04 -8.87
N MET A 121 -11.46 -5.63 -7.67
CA MET A 121 -10.26 -6.14 -7.00
C MET A 121 -9.53 -7.23 -7.81
N ASP A 122 -10.26 -8.04 -8.58
CA ASP A 122 -9.68 -9.06 -9.46
C ASP A 122 -8.93 -8.42 -10.63
N GLU A 123 -9.51 -7.40 -11.27
CA GLU A 123 -8.83 -6.63 -12.32
C GLU A 123 -7.61 -5.89 -11.77
N GLN A 124 -7.71 -5.30 -10.57
CA GLN A 124 -6.59 -4.63 -9.92
C GLN A 124 -5.44 -5.61 -9.66
N LYS A 125 -5.75 -6.81 -9.15
CA LYS A 125 -4.76 -7.88 -8.98
C LYS A 125 -4.03 -8.19 -10.30
N GLN A 126 -4.78 -8.40 -11.38
CA GLN A 126 -4.20 -8.70 -12.71
C GLN A 126 -3.31 -7.55 -13.20
N ILE A 127 -3.74 -6.30 -13.03
CA ILE A 127 -2.97 -5.13 -13.44
C ILE A 127 -1.68 -5.01 -12.61
N ILE A 128 -1.74 -5.21 -11.29
CA ILE A 128 -0.56 -5.18 -10.40
C ILE A 128 0.44 -6.27 -10.79
N GLU A 129 -0.04 -7.49 -10.99
CA GLU A 129 0.77 -8.65 -11.40
C GLU A 129 1.43 -8.41 -12.76
N GLN A 130 0.65 -7.98 -13.77
CA GLN A 130 1.19 -7.69 -15.09
C GLN A 130 2.19 -6.53 -15.06
N THR A 131 1.94 -5.50 -14.24
CA THR A 131 2.88 -4.39 -14.07
C THR A 131 4.21 -4.88 -13.51
N PHE A 132 4.18 -5.78 -12.51
CA PHE A 132 5.38 -6.38 -11.95
C PHE A 132 6.15 -7.20 -12.98
N ILE A 133 5.47 -8.11 -13.68
CA ILE A 133 6.06 -8.98 -14.70
C ILE A 133 6.71 -8.16 -15.82
N ASN A 134 5.99 -7.14 -16.32
CA ASN A 134 6.48 -6.26 -17.37
C ASN A 134 7.67 -5.42 -16.92
N TRP A 135 7.64 -4.92 -15.68
CA TRP A 135 8.76 -4.17 -15.15
C TRP A 135 10.00 -5.06 -15.01
N LYS A 136 9.85 -6.21 -14.35
CA LYS A 136 10.92 -7.19 -14.19
C LYS A 136 11.53 -7.59 -15.53
N GLY A 137 10.70 -7.83 -16.53
CA GLY A 137 11.12 -8.33 -17.84
C GLY A 137 11.92 -9.62 -17.67
N ASP A 138 13.07 -9.69 -18.36
CA ASP A 138 13.98 -10.84 -18.32
C ASP A 138 14.89 -10.87 -17.09
N LEU A 139 14.84 -9.85 -16.22
CA LEU A 139 15.64 -9.84 -15.00
C LEU A 139 15.09 -10.84 -13.98
N GLU A 140 15.98 -11.31 -13.11
CA GLU A 140 15.61 -12.21 -12.02
C GLU A 140 14.79 -11.49 -10.95
N GLN A 141 13.93 -12.24 -10.28
CA GLN A 141 13.23 -11.77 -9.11
C GLN A 141 14.20 -11.74 -7.93
N VAL A 142 14.28 -10.59 -7.24
CA VAL A 142 15.31 -10.37 -6.21
C VAL A 142 14.85 -10.73 -4.80
N ASP A 143 13.54 -10.82 -4.58
CA ASP A 143 12.95 -11.10 -3.26
C ASP A 143 11.54 -11.69 -3.41
N ASP A 144 10.97 -12.22 -2.33
CA ASP A 144 9.59 -12.68 -2.28
C ASP A 144 8.60 -11.49 -2.37
N VAL A 145 7.57 -11.66 -3.22
CA VAL A 145 6.58 -10.61 -3.48
C VAL A 145 5.21 -11.06 -3.02
N CYS A 146 4.61 -10.28 -2.13
CA CYS A 146 3.23 -10.45 -1.70
C CYS A 146 2.54 -9.09 -1.70
N VAL A 147 1.34 -9.02 -2.28
CA VAL A 147 0.44 -7.87 -2.22
C VAL A 147 -0.96 -8.38 -1.91
N ILE A 148 -1.55 -7.86 -0.84
CA ILE A 148 -2.92 -8.16 -0.41
C ILE A 148 -3.71 -6.87 -0.52
N GLY A 149 -4.84 -6.93 -1.24
CA GLY A 149 -5.77 -5.82 -1.39
C GLY A 149 -7.16 -6.20 -0.90
N VAL A 150 -7.82 -5.32 -0.16
CA VAL A 150 -9.21 -5.47 0.28
C VAL A 150 -9.96 -4.16 0.05
N LYS A 151 -11.13 -4.22 -0.59
CA LYS A 151 -12.02 -3.07 -0.76
C LYS A 151 -13.28 -3.26 0.08
N VAL A 152 -13.70 -2.20 0.76
CA VAL A 152 -14.84 -2.21 1.69
C VAL A 152 -16.04 -1.42 1.20
#